data_AF-A0A6B3F6E3-F1
#
_entry.id   AF-A0A6B3F6E3-F1
#
_cell.length_a   1.000
_cell.length_b   1.000
_cell.length_c   1.000
_cell.angle_alpha   90.00
_cell.angle_beta   90.00
_cell.angle_gamma   90.00
#
_symmetry.space_group_name_H-M   'P 1'
#
loop_
_entity.id
_entity.type
_entity.pdbx_description
1 polymer ?
#
loop_
_entity_poly.entity_id
_entity_poly.type
_entity_poly.pdbx_seq_one_letter_code
_entity_poly.pdbx_strand_id
1 'polypeptide(L)'
;MPEHDEVLDVAVEVPAAPSTPVLLTASPLQRIGAFALADKAGAASPGEVTSEALVAVVAGMTDDLLRTSDLAKASDPGGFWLSASYLLWPNSKINPSSRGRLSPAERRARIEDWRSGDAASRRLGVPCAYCGREACDWFGKVDIPLGASVEHRNTTAPGQQGTPLCFSCVACLWAFPYG
;
A
#
# COMPACT_ATOMS: atom_id res chain seq x y z
N MET A 1 8.12 -36.40 -49.40
CA MET A 1 8.55 -35.25 -48.59
C MET A 1 7.29 -34.51 -48.19
N PRO A 2 6.86 -34.60 -46.92
CA PRO A 2 5.58 -34.02 -46.49
C PRO A 2 5.70 -32.53 -46.20
N GLU A 3 4.52 -31.93 -46.12
CA GLU A 3 4.16 -30.52 -46.21
C GLU A 3 4.64 -29.66 -45.02
N HIS A 4 4.87 -28.38 -45.31
CA HIS A 4 5.15 -27.33 -44.34
C HIS A 4 3.85 -26.96 -43.61
N ASP A 5 3.78 -27.20 -42.30
CA ASP A 5 2.77 -26.58 -41.42
C ASP A 5 3.39 -25.33 -40.79
N GLU A 6 3.05 -24.18 -41.33
CA GLU A 6 3.35 -22.86 -40.76
C GLU A 6 2.29 -22.57 -39.68
N VAL A 7 2.66 -22.78 -38.42
CA VAL A 7 1.81 -22.45 -37.29
C VAL A 7 1.81 -20.93 -37.13
N LEU A 8 0.72 -20.30 -37.57
CA LEU A 8 0.41 -18.89 -37.31
C LEU A 8 0.26 -18.68 -35.79
N ASP A 9 1.25 -18.03 -35.19
CA ASP A 9 1.20 -17.49 -33.84
C ASP A 9 0.13 -16.38 -33.79
N VAL A 10 -1.09 -16.74 -33.39
CA VAL A 10 -2.14 -15.76 -33.09
C VAL A 10 -1.87 -15.23 -31.69
N ALA A 11 -1.27 -14.04 -31.62
CA ALA A 11 -1.13 -13.28 -30.38
C ALA A 11 -2.53 -13.02 -29.80
N VAL A 12 -2.86 -13.71 -28.71
CA VAL A 12 -4.06 -13.43 -27.92
C VAL A 12 -3.82 -12.12 -27.18
N GLU A 13 -4.39 -11.03 -27.68
CA GLU A 13 -4.47 -9.78 -26.92
C GLU A 13 -5.31 -10.02 -25.66
N VAL A 14 -4.64 -10.06 -24.51
CA VAL A 14 -5.30 -10.03 -23.21
C VAL A 14 -5.81 -8.60 -23.02
N PRO A 15 -7.13 -8.35 -22.95
CA PRO A 15 -7.64 -7.01 -22.75
C PRO A 15 -7.09 -6.44 -21.43
N ALA A 16 -6.48 -5.26 -21.50
CA ALA A 16 -6.02 -4.54 -20.33
C ALA A 16 -7.21 -4.36 -19.37
N ALA A 17 -7.04 -4.80 -18.12
CA ALA A 17 -8.05 -4.60 -17.09
C ALA A 17 -8.36 -3.09 -17.00
N PRO A 18 -9.64 -2.69 -16.88
CA PRO A 18 -9.99 -1.28 -16.84
C PRO A 18 -9.22 -0.57 -15.72
N SER A 19 -8.57 0.54 -16.09
CA SER A 19 -7.86 1.38 -15.13
C SER A 19 -8.86 1.84 -14.07
N THR A 20 -8.53 1.61 -12.81
CA THR A 20 -9.43 1.86 -11.69
C THR A 20 -8.92 3.12 -10.99
N PRO A 21 -9.37 4.33 -11.41
CA PRO A 21 -8.74 5.59 -11.02
C PRO A 21 -8.84 5.84 -9.51
N VAL A 22 -7.90 6.59 -8.92
CA VAL A 22 -7.98 6.95 -7.49
C VAL A 22 -9.12 7.95 -7.28
N LEU A 23 -10.20 7.51 -6.63
CA LEU A 23 -11.32 8.38 -6.30
C LEU A 23 -11.00 9.23 -5.07
N LEU A 24 -11.22 10.54 -5.16
CA LEU A 24 -11.17 11.40 -3.99
C LEU A 24 -12.36 11.12 -3.08
N THR A 25 -12.08 11.02 -1.78
CA THR A 25 -13.09 10.75 -0.76
C THR A 25 -13.19 11.93 0.22
N ALA A 26 -14.08 11.82 1.19
CA ALA A 26 -14.20 12.79 2.28
C ALA A 26 -13.08 12.65 3.34
N SER A 27 -12.32 11.54 3.33
CA SER A 27 -11.26 11.30 4.30
C SER A 27 -10.05 12.21 4.01
N PRO A 28 -9.63 13.09 4.94
CA PRO A 28 -8.47 13.94 4.73
C PRO A 28 -7.17 13.13 4.55
N LEU A 29 -7.04 12.00 5.28
CA LEU A 29 -5.89 11.10 5.15
C LEU A 29 -5.79 10.51 3.75
N GLN A 30 -6.93 10.09 3.19
CA GLN A 30 -6.96 9.56 1.84
C GLN A 30 -6.67 10.64 0.80
N ARG A 31 -7.20 11.86 0.98
CA ARG A 31 -7.00 12.95 0.02
C ARG A 31 -5.54 13.37 -0.12
N ILE A 32 -4.83 13.56 1.01
CA ILE A 32 -3.40 13.88 1.00
C ILE A 32 -2.63 12.80 0.23
N GLY A 33 -2.86 11.55 0.59
CA GLY A 33 -2.27 10.40 -0.10
C GLY A 33 -2.61 10.31 -1.58
N ALA A 34 -3.83 10.65 -1.98
CA ALA A 34 -4.26 10.61 -3.37
C ALA A 34 -3.51 11.62 -4.25
N PHE A 35 -3.27 12.83 -3.74
CA PHE A 35 -2.46 13.83 -4.45
C PHE A 35 -0.98 13.44 -4.47
N ALA A 36 -0.45 12.88 -3.38
CA ALA A 36 0.91 12.36 -3.36
C ALA A 36 1.11 11.20 -4.37
N LEU A 37 0.12 10.32 -4.52
CA LEU A 37 0.14 9.28 -5.55
C LEU A 37 0.12 9.88 -6.96
N ALA A 38 -0.69 10.90 -7.20
CA ALA A 38 -0.77 11.58 -8.50
C ALA A 38 0.59 12.20 -8.88
N ASP A 39 1.23 12.91 -7.95
CA ASP A 39 2.56 13.49 -8.14
C ASP A 39 3.60 12.42 -8.48
N LYS A 40 3.66 11.33 -7.69
CA LYS A 40 4.60 10.22 -7.95
C LYS A 40 4.32 9.47 -9.25
N ALA A 41 3.06 9.42 -9.68
CA ALA A 41 2.65 8.83 -10.95
C ALA A 41 2.88 9.76 -12.15
N GLY A 42 3.24 11.04 -11.93
CA GLY A 42 3.32 12.05 -12.98
C GLY A 42 1.96 12.42 -13.58
N ALA A 43 0.86 12.21 -12.84
CA ALA A 43 -0.50 12.50 -13.25
C ALA A 43 -0.92 13.91 -12.79
N ALA A 44 -1.76 14.61 -13.56
CA ALA A 44 -2.20 15.96 -13.18
C ALA A 44 -3.23 15.94 -12.05
N SER A 45 -3.95 14.82 -11.88
CA SER A 45 -4.94 14.64 -10.83
C SER A 45 -5.02 13.19 -10.34
N PRO A 46 -5.53 12.93 -9.13
CA PRO A 46 -5.72 11.56 -8.64
C PRO A 46 -6.61 10.69 -9.54
N GLY A 47 -7.57 11.31 -10.21
CA GLY A 47 -8.47 10.62 -11.14
C GLY A 47 -7.78 10.09 -12.41
N GLU A 48 -6.56 10.54 -12.70
CA GLU A 48 -5.77 10.12 -13.87
C GLU A 48 -4.76 9.02 -13.54
N VAL A 49 -4.62 8.63 -12.27
CA VAL A 49 -3.72 7.55 -11.86
C VAL A 49 -4.28 6.21 -12.33
N THR A 50 -3.59 5.57 -13.29
CA THR A 50 -3.99 4.25 -13.79
C THR A 50 -3.69 3.13 -12.79
N SER A 51 -4.24 1.94 -13.02
CA SER A 51 -3.95 0.77 -12.18
C SER A 51 -2.46 0.40 -12.21
N GLU A 52 -1.84 0.48 -13.39
CA GLU A 52 -0.43 0.17 -13.62
C GLU A 52 0.46 1.20 -12.90
N ALA A 53 0.14 2.49 -13.05
CA ALA A 53 0.84 3.57 -12.37
C ALA A 53 0.71 3.42 -10.85
N LEU A 54 -0.47 3.08 -10.34
CA LEU A 54 -0.70 2.84 -8.92
C LEU A 54 0.18 1.70 -8.38
N VAL A 55 0.24 0.56 -9.07
CA VAL A 55 1.08 -0.58 -8.69
C VAL A 55 2.56 -0.19 -8.71
N ALA A 56 3.01 0.51 -9.76
CA ALA A 56 4.39 0.97 -9.89
C ALA A 56 4.79 1.95 -8.76
N VAL A 57 3.91 2.91 -8.43
CA VAL A 57 4.15 3.85 -7.34
C VAL A 57 4.18 3.13 -5.99
N VAL A 58 3.28 2.18 -5.74
CA VAL A 58 3.29 1.38 -4.51
C VAL A 58 4.57 0.55 -4.39
N ALA A 59 5.06 -0.03 -5.48
CA ALA A 59 6.34 -0.73 -5.52
C ALA A 59 7.50 0.22 -5.16
N GLY A 60 7.59 1.39 -5.79
CA GLY A 60 8.62 2.39 -5.49
C GLY A 60 8.58 2.89 -4.03
N MET A 61 7.39 3.15 -3.49
CA MET A 61 7.24 3.51 -2.07
C MET A 61 7.63 2.37 -1.12
N THR A 62 7.49 1.12 -1.57
CA THR A 62 7.92 -0.07 -0.82
C THR A 62 9.43 -0.20 -0.86
N ASP A 63 10.06 0.04 -2.01
CA ASP A 63 11.52 0.10 -2.16
C ASP A 63 12.13 1.19 -1.27
N ASP A 64 11.49 2.35 -1.19
CA ASP A 64 11.90 3.45 -0.29
C ASP A 64 11.97 3.00 1.18
N LEU A 65 11.01 2.18 1.64
CA LEU A 65 11.04 1.56 2.96
C LEU A 65 12.07 0.44 3.07
N LEU A 66 12.21 -0.39 2.03
CA LEU A 66 13.15 -1.50 2.00
C LEU A 66 14.60 -1.04 2.14
N ARG A 67 14.97 0.14 1.61
CA ARG A 67 16.30 0.74 1.85
C ARG A 67 16.61 1.00 3.34
N THR A 68 15.60 0.98 4.21
CA THR A 68 15.77 1.12 5.67
C THR A 68 15.96 -0.20 6.40
N SER A 69 15.95 -1.36 5.71
CA SER A 69 16.09 -2.68 6.35
C SER A 69 17.44 -2.82 7.08
N ASP A 70 18.48 -2.21 6.55
CA ASP A 70 19.83 -2.28 7.12
C ASP A 70 20.00 -1.34 8.32
N LEU A 71 19.08 -0.38 8.50
CA LEU A 71 19.14 0.59 9.58
C LEU A 71 18.62 -0.02 10.88
N ALA A 72 19.42 0.09 11.94
CA ALA A 72 19.04 -0.35 13.27
C ALA A 72 18.07 0.63 13.92
N LYS A 73 18.23 1.94 13.66
CA LYS A 73 17.44 3.03 14.25
C LYS A 73 16.99 4.04 13.20
N ALA A 74 15.89 4.71 13.50
CA ALA A 74 15.33 5.77 12.67
C ALA A 74 16.24 7.02 12.60
N SER A 75 17.08 7.23 13.62
CA SER A 75 18.07 8.30 13.69
C SER A 75 19.34 8.06 12.86
N ASP A 76 19.52 6.86 12.30
CA ASP A 76 20.70 6.55 11.49
C ASP A 76 20.64 7.31 10.15
N PRO A 77 21.78 7.64 9.52
CA PRO A 77 21.79 8.26 8.19
C PRO A 77 20.95 7.46 7.18
N GLY A 78 20.05 8.14 6.45
CA GLY A 78 19.08 7.50 5.57
C GLY A 78 17.79 7.03 6.25
N GLY A 79 17.64 7.23 7.56
CA GLY A 79 16.49 6.79 8.37
C GLY A 79 15.21 7.61 8.21
N PHE A 80 15.10 8.47 7.19
CA PHE A 80 13.92 9.32 6.98
C PHE A 80 12.63 8.50 6.88
N TRP A 81 12.58 7.50 5.98
CA TRP A 81 11.36 6.70 5.79
C TRP A 81 11.00 5.85 7.01
N LEU A 82 12.00 5.40 7.78
CA LEU A 82 11.78 4.72 9.04
C LEU A 82 11.26 5.69 10.11
N SER A 83 11.79 6.91 10.18
CA SER A 83 11.30 7.95 11.08
C SER A 83 9.86 8.35 10.77
N ALA A 84 9.55 8.57 9.48
CA ALA A 84 8.21 8.87 9.01
C ALA A 84 7.24 7.74 9.35
N SER A 85 7.65 6.47 9.18
CA SER A 85 6.80 5.35 9.54
C SER A 85 6.55 5.25 11.03
N TYR A 86 7.55 5.54 11.89
CA TYR A 86 7.36 5.58 13.35
C TYR A 86 6.37 6.66 13.76
N LEU A 87 6.43 7.83 13.14
CA LEU A 87 5.52 8.94 13.42
C LEU A 87 4.07 8.61 13.01
N LEU A 88 3.90 8.05 11.82
CA LEU A 88 2.59 7.87 11.20
C LEU A 88 1.94 6.53 11.56
N TRP A 89 2.73 5.47 11.70
CA TRP A 89 2.31 4.12 12.08
C TRP A 89 3.18 3.55 13.21
N PRO A 90 3.10 4.11 14.42
CA PRO A 90 3.94 3.71 15.55
C PRO A 90 3.78 2.24 15.94
N ASN A 91 2.63 1.63 15.61
CA ASN A 91 2.30 0.24 15.95
C ASN A 91 2.41 -0.72 14.75
N SER A 92 2.94 -0.28 13.60
CA SER A 92 3.08 -1.15 12.43
C SER A 92 4.05 -2.31 12.68
N LYS A 93 3.89 -3.39 11.91
CA LYS A 93 4.75 -4.58 11.98
C LYS A 93 6.23 -4.29 11.77
N ILE A 94 6.56 -3.17 11.12
CA ILE A 94 7.92 -2.70 10.84
C ILE A 94 8.52 -1.89 12.00
N ASN A 95 7.72 -1.46 12.97
CA ASN A 95 8.13 -0.61 14.09
C ASN A 95 8.07 -1.29 15.47
N PRO A 96 8.39 -2.59 15.63
CA PRO A 96 8.38 -3.19 16.95
C PRO A 96 9.43 -2.54 17.85
N SER A 97 9.14 -2.46 19.16
CA SER A 97 10.11 -2.00 20.15
C SER A 97 11.42 -2.80 20.14
N SER A 98 11.37 -4.04 19.64
CA SER A 98 12.52 -4.93 19.45
C SER A 98 13.16 -4.85 18.06
N ARG A 99 12.85 -3.87 17.20
CA ARG A 99 13.36 -3.78 15.81
C ARG A 99 14.88 -3.93 15.71
N GLY A 100 15.63 -3.34 16.66
CA GLY A 100 17.09 -3.43 16.71
C GLY A 100 17.63 -4.85 16.88
N ARG A 101 16.81 -5.80 17.36
CA ARG A 101 17.14 -7.22 17.49
C ARG A 101 16.83 -8.05 16.24
N LEU A 102 16.06 -7.49 15.31
CA LEU A 102 15.75 -8.15 14.05
C LEU A 102 16.95 -8.02 13.10
N SER A 103 17.26 -9.09 12.39
CA SER A 103 18.18 -9.07 11.26
C SER A 103 17.62 -8.22 10.11
N PRO A 104 18.47 -7.73 9.19
CA PRO A 104 18.02 -7.02 7.99
C PRO A 104 17.01 -7.83 7.16
N ALA A 105 17.21 -9.15 7.03
CA ALA A 105 16.29 -10.04 6.31
C ALA A 105 14.90 -10.10 6.97
N GLU A 106 14.83 -10.20 8.29
CA GLU A 106 13.53 -10.18 9.01
C GLU A 106 12.83 -8.82 8.90
N ARG A 107 13.58 -7.72 8.91
CA ARG A 107 13.01 -6.37 8.71
C ARG A 107 12.44 -6.22 7.31
N ARG A 108 13.16 -6.73 6.29
CA ARG A 108 12.70 -6.76 4.90
C ARG A 108 11.40 -7.55 4.75
N ALA A 109 11.35 -8.78 5.26
CA ALA A 109 10.15 -9.61 5.20
C ALA A 109 8.93 -8.93 5.86
N ARG A 110 9.13 -8.23 6.99
CA ARG A 110 8.06 -7.47 7.65
C ARG A 110 7.57 -6.26 6.84
N ILE A 111 8.48 -5.59 6.12
CA ILE A 111 8.11 -4.49 5.23
C ILE A 111 7.26 -5.03 4.07
N GLU A 112 7.69 -6.11 3.44
CA GLU A 112 6.96 -6.75 2.34
C GLU A 112 5.57 -7.25 2.79
N ASP A 113 5.49 -7.90 3.95
CA ASP A 113 4.22 -8.33 4.56
C ASP A 113 3.29 -7.15 4.88
N TRP A 114 3.82 -6.06 5.45
CA TRP A 114 3.02 -4.88 5.79
C TRP A 114 2.51 -4.12 4.56
N ARG A 115 3.34 -4.02 3.51
CA ARG A 115 2.96 -3.41 2.22
C ARG A 115 2.05 -4.30 1.37
N SER A 116 1.59 -5.40 1.98
CA SER A 116 0.43 -6.22 1.59
C SER A 116 0.52 -6.73 0.16
N GLY A 117 1.40 -7.70 -0.09
CA GLY A 117 1.65 -8.39 -1.36
C GLY A 117 0.45 -8.47 -2.33
N ASP A 118 -0.41 -9.49 -2.20
CA ASP A 118 -1.54 -9.77 -3.11
C ASP A 118 -2.74 -8.81 -2.95
N ALA A 119 -2.61 -7.70 -2.22
CA ALA A 119 -3.75 -6.80 -1.97
C ALA A 119 -4.38 -6.25 -3.26
N ALA A 120 -3.60 -6.11 -4.33
CA ALA A 120 -4.13 -5.70 -5.63
C ALA A 120 -5.13 -6.71 -6.23
N SER A 121 -4.94 -8.01 -5.99
CA SER A 121 -5.76 -9.10 -6.54
C SER A 121 -6.83 -9.62 -5.57
N ARG A 122 -6.67 -9.42 -4.26
CA ARG A 122 -7.65 -9.87 -3.24
C ARG A 122 -8.97 -9.12 -3.33
N ARG A 123 -10.07 -9.82 -3.05
CA ARG A 123 -11.45 -9.30 -3.00
C ARG A 123 -12.17 -9.87 -1.79
N LEU A 124 -12.75 -9.02 -0.94
CA LEU A 124 -13.46 -9.42 0.28
C LEU A 124 -14.98 -9.54 0.11
N GLY A 125 -15.56 -9.09 -1.01
CA GLY A 125 -17.02 -9.04 -1.17
C GLY A 125 -17.72 -7.99 -0.30
N VAL A 126 -16.99 -7.06 0.34
CA VAL A 126 -17.55 -5.94 1.12
C VAL A 126 -17.08 -4.59 0.56
N PRO A 127 -17.88 -3.52 0.67
CA PRO A 127 -17.49 -2.21 0.15
C PRO A 127 -16.40 -1.57 1.01
N CYS A 128 -15.49 -0.86 0.35
CA CYS A 128 -14.48 -0.03 0.94
C CYS A 128 -15.13 1.12 1.69
N ALA A 129 -14.73 1.32 2.95
CA ALA A 129 -15.26 2.37 3.82
C ALA A 129 -15.01 3.80 3.31
N TYR A 130 -14.07 3.98 2.36
CA TYR A 130 -13.70 5.30 1.83
C TYR A 130 -14.40 5.60 0.50
N CYS A 131 -14.29 4.71 -0.50
CA CYS A 131 -14.78 4.97 -1.85
C CYS A 131 -15.89 4.04 -2.32
N GLY A 132 -16.34 3.09 -1.49
CA GLY A 132 -17.42 2.16 -1.81
C GLY A 132 -17.08 1.02 -2.78
N ARG A 133 -15.91 1.05 -3.43
CA ARG A 133 -15.43 -0.07 -4.28
C ARG A 133 -15.15 -1.32 -3.45
N GLU A 134 -15.07 -2.48 -4.09
CA GLU A 134 -14.76 -3.73 -3.38
C GLU A 134 -13.44 -3.65 -2.61
N ALA A 135 -13.50 -3.99 -1.31
CA ALA A 135 -12.34 -3.99 -0.43
C ALA A 135 -11.42 -5.19 -0.72
N CYS A 136 -10.12 -4.99 -0.52
CA CYS A 136 -9.12 -6.04 -0.64
C CYS A 136 -8.74 -6.66 0.71
N ASP A 137 -8.81 -5.90 1.80
CA ASP A 137 -8.56 -6.42 3.15
C ASP A 137 -9.22 -5.57 4.24
N TRP A 138 -9.11 -6.04 5.48
CA TRP A 138 -9.45 -5.32 6.70
C TRP A 138 -8.20 -4.67 7.28
N PHE A 139 -8.25 -3.36 7.46
CA PHE A 139 -7.12 -2.55 7.92
C PHE A 139 -7.40 -1.97 9.31
N GLY A 140 -6.39 -2.00 10.18
CA GLY A 140 -6.52 -1.59 11.56
C GLY A 140 -5.63 -0.40 11.94
N LYS A 141 -5.49 -0.21 13.26
CA LYS A 141 -4.61 0.82 13.85
C LYS A 141 -3.15 0.73 13.37
N VAL A 142 -2.73 -0.45 12.94
CA VAL A 142 -1.35 -0.70 12.48
C VAL A 142 -1.14 -0.30 11.01
N ASP A 143 -2.22 -0.05 10.28
CA ASP A 143 -2.22 0.20 8.83
C ASP A 143 -2.74 1.59 8.47
N ILE A 144 -3.55 2.21 9.33
CA ILE A 144 -4.10 3.55 9.12
C ILE A 144 -3.22 4.60 9.84
N PRO A 145 -2.69 5.61 9.11
CA PRO A 145 -1.80 6.60 9.69
C PRO A 145 -2.50 7.43 10.75
N LEU A 146 -1.73 7.88 11.74
CA LEU A 146 -2.22 8.61 12.91
C LEU A 146 -3.24 7.81 13.75
N GLY A 147 -3.29 6.49 13.57
CA GLY A 147 -4.05 5.58 14.43
C GLY A 147 -3.55 5.70 15.87
N ALA A 148 -4.47 6.00 16.80
CA ALA A 148 -4.15 6.10 18.22
C ALA A 148 -3.48 4.82 18.73
N SER A 149 -2.63 4.92 19.76
CA SER A 149 -1.89 3.78 20.29
C SER A 149 -2.82 2.62 20.68
N VAL A 150 -2.27 1.40 20.80
CA VAL A 150 -3.03 0.26 21.33
C VAL A 150 -3.51 0.49 22.77
N GLU A 151 -2.89 1.43 23.50
CA GLU A 151 -3.27 1.84 24.86
C GLU A 151 -4.48 2.79 24.86
N HIS A 152 -4.75 3.45 23.74
CA HIS A 152 -6.00 4.19 23.54
C HIS A 152 -7.13 3.20 23.22
N ARG A 153 -8.33 3.43 23.78
CA ARG A 153 -9.53 2.61 23.55
C ARG A 153 -9.61 2.17 22.09
N ASN A 154 -9.71 0.86 21.86
CA ASN A 154 -9.90 0.33 20.53
C ASN A 154 -11.23 0.90 20.00
N THR A 155 -11.16 1.75 18.97
CA THR A 155 -12.35 2.33 18.34
C THR A 155 -13.07 1.30 17.47
N THR A 156 -12.41 0.18 17.18
CA THR A 156 -13.02 -0.98 16.55
C THR A 156 -13.89 -1.72 17.57
N ALA A 157 -15.20 -1.77 17.32
CA ALA A 157 -16.13 -2.48 18.19
C ALA A 157 -15.76 -3.98 18.30
N PRO A 158 -16.03 -4.65 19.44
CA PRO A 158 -15.80 -6.08 19.58
C PRO A 158 -16.43 -6.87 18.42
N GLY A 159 -15.67 -7.80 17.83
CA GLY A 159 -16.11 -8.61 16.69
C GLY A 159 -15.93 -7.97 15.31
N GLN A 160 -15.48 -6.71 15.22
CA GLN A 160 -15.15 -6.07 13.94
C GLN A 160 -13.72 -6.40 13.49
N GLN A 161 -13.56 -6.78 12.23
CA GLN A 161 -12.27 -7.19 11.66
C GLN A 161 -11.35 -5.99 11.33
N GLY A 162 -11.92 -4.78 11.24
CA GLY A 162 -11.19 -3.55 10.95
C GLY A 162 -11.98 -2.61 10.05
N THR A 163 -11.26 -1.72 9.36
CA THR A 163 -11.82 -0.87 8.31
C THR A 163 -11.60 -1.55 6.96
N PRO A 164 -12.65 -1.90 6.20
CA PRO A 164 -12.47 -2.51 4.89
C PRO A 164 -11.97 -1.45 3.91
N LEU A 165 -10.82 -1.66 3.28
CA LEU A 165 -10.28 -0.74 2.27
C LEU A 165 -9.96 -1.47 0.97
N CYS A 166 -10.15 -0.79 -0.16
CA CYS A 166 -9.65 -1.25 -1.44
C CYS A 166 -8.17 -0.87 -1.61
N PHE A 167 -7.49 -1.51 -2.56
CA PHE A 167 -6.06 -1.31 -2.80
C PHE A 167 -5.69 0.16 -3.04
N SER A 168 -6.48 0.90 -3.83
CA SER A 168 -6.24 2.33 -4.08
C SER A 168 -6.34 3.18 -2.81
N CYS A 169 -7.30 2.89 -1.92
CA CYS A 169 -7.47 3.66 -0.69
C CYS A 169 -6.36 3.39 0.32
N VAL A 170 -5.92 2.13 0.49
CA VAL A 170 -4.77 1.84 1.34
C VAL A 170 -3.46 2.39 0.75
N ALA A 171 -3.29 2.36 -0.57
CA ALA A 171 -2.16 2.98 -1.25
C ALA A 171 -2.09 4.50 -0.99
N CYS A 172 -3.24 5.19 -0.91
CA CYS A 172 -3.25 6.59 -0.50
C CYS A 172 -2.72 6.75 0.94
N LEU A 173 -3.16 5.90 1.87
CA LEU A 173 -2.67 5.96 3.24
C LEU A 173 -1.15 5.77 3.30
N TRP A 174 -0.62 4.82 2.54
CA TRP A 174 0.81 4.58 2.39
C TRP A 174 1.60 5.74 1.78
N ALA A 175 0.96 6.55 0.93
CA ALA A 175 1.54 7.72 0.29
C ALA A 175 1.51 8.97 1.18
N PHE A 176 0.88 8.91 2.35
CA PHE A 176 0.77 10.04 3.28
C PHE A 176 2.09 10.78 3.59
N PRO A 177 3.26 10.13 3.78
CA PRO A 177 4.51 10.84 4.06
C PRO A 177 5.13 11.54 2.84
N TYR A 178 4.51 11.44 1.66
CA TYR A 178 4.97 12.08 0.42
C TYR A 178 4.16 13.35 0.06
N GLY A 179 3.09 13.65 0.80
CA GLY A 179 2.18 14.78 0.54
C GLY A 179 2.21 15.87 1.60
#